data_AF-A0A8T5KQL3-F1
#
_entry.id   AF-A0A8T5KQL3-F1
#
_cell.length_a   1.000
_cell.length_b   1.000
_cell.length_c   1.000
_cell.angle_alpha   90.00
_cell.angle_beta   90.00
_cell.angle_gamma   90.00
#
_symmetry.space_group_name_H-M   'P 1'
#
loop_
_entity.id
_entity.type
_entity.pdbx_description
1 polymer ?
#
loop_
_entity_poly.entity_id
_entity_poly.type
_entity_poly.pdbx_seq_one_letter_code
_entity_poly.pdbx_strand_id
1 'polypeptide(L)'
;MDEREWKKATITNRAVYIKLIKTFPRYEYSSLETAAATNDMLHEFFVKKLHDAKDKVFHLLQNSYELHQKELTPELTKLRLDIDIFSDEVKMKFADLRKMEDEMMRELMKHDLEITESLERFLEHLDDAHDKLMASYKPIDVDKLRHELAEIVILFKEREMITSLRQASLKKTYSRMSKEIEEKIRL
;
A
#
# COMPACT_ATOMS: atom_id res chain seq x y z
N MET A 1 8.71 -13.19 -17.84
CA MET A 1 7.37 -13.44 -18.41
C MET A 1 7.48 -13.44 -19.94
N ASP A 2 6.45 -13.87 -20.68
CA ASP A 2 6.38 -13.60 -22.13
C ASP A 2 5.44 -12.42 -22.44
N GLU A 3 5.69 -11.72 -23.54
CA GLU A 3 4.96 -10.52 -23.94
C GLU A 3 3.46 -10.77 -24.26
N ARG A 4 3.08 -12.00 -24.62
CA ARG A 4 1.70 -12.36 -24.95
C ARG A 4 0.83 -12.43 -23.70
N GLU A 5 1.34 -13.00 -22.61
CA GLU A 5 0.65 -13.05 -21.31
C GLU A 5 0.35 -11.64 -20.80
N TRP A 6 1.36 -10.76 -20.84
CA TRP A 6 1.20 -9.34 -20.49
C TRP A 6 0.13 -8.64 -21.35
N LYS A 7 0.17 -8.80 -22.68
CA LYS A 7 -0.84 -8.21 -23.58
C LYS A 7 -2.25 -8.73 -23.27
N LYS A 8 -2.39 -10.01 -22.96
CA LYS A 8 -3.69 -10.60 -22.64
C LYS A 8 -4.23 -10.10 -21.31
N ALA A 9 -3.38 -9.98 -20.28
CA ALA A 9 -3.75 -9.41 -18.99
C ALA A 9 -4.20 -7.94 -19.13
N THR A 10 -3.43 -7.11 -19.84
CA THR A 10 -3.75 -5.69 -20.05
C THR A 10 -5.03 -5.47 -20.85
N ILE A 11 -5.30 -6.26 -21.89
CA ILE A 11 -6.57 -6.20 -22.63
C ILE A 11 -7.75 -6.56 -21.72
N THR A 12 -7.59 -7.62 -20.92
CA THR A 12 -8.64 -8.13 -20.04
C THR A 12 -8.92 -7.17 -18.89
N ASN A 13 -7.89 -6.51 -18.34
CA ASN A 13 -7.99 -5.57 -17.22
C ASN A 13 -7.68 -4.13 -17.66
N ARG A 14 -8.22 -3.73 -18.82
CA ARG A 14 -7.87 -2.48 -19.51
C ARG A 14 -8.13 -1.23 -18.67
N ALA A 15 -9.21 -1.20 -17.90
CA ALA A 15 -9.55 -0.04 -17.08
C ALA A 15 -8.51 0.21 -15.98
N VAL A 16 -8.10 -0.85 -15.27
CA VAL A 16 -7.04 -0.79 -14.25
C VAL A 16 -5.71 -0.38 -14.89
N TYR A 17 -5.36 -1.02 -16.01
CA TYR A 17 -4.16 -0.66 -16.76
C TYR A 17 -4.11 0.83 -17.14
N ILE A 18 -5.21 1.37 -17.69
CA ILE A 18 -5.30 2.79 -18.09
C ILE A 18 -5.11 3.72 -16.90
N LYS A 19 -5.66 3.39 -15.73
CA LYS A 19 -5.44 4.17 -14.51
C LYS A 19 -3.97 4.14 -14.09
N LEU A 20 -3.37 2.95 -14.06
CA LEU A 20 -1.97 2.79 -13.68
C LEU A 20 -1.03 3.55 -14.60
N ILE A 21 -1.19 3.48 -15.93
CA ILE A 21 -0.29 4.19 -16.85
C ILE A 21 -0.46 5.72 -16.82
N LYS A 22 -1.59 6.24 -16.33
CA LYS A 22 -1.75 7.68 -16.11
C LYS A 22 -0.88 8.17 -14.96
N THR A 23 -0.75 7.37 -13.90
CA THR A 23 0.10 7.66 -12.75
C THR A 23 1.56 7.26 -13.01
N PHE A 24 1.74 6.15 -13.73
CA PHE A 24 3.00 5.46 -13.95
C PHE A 24 3.19 5.16 -15.45
N PRO A 25 3.62 6.13 -16.28
CA PRO A 25 3.68 5.97 -17.73
C PRO A 25 4.55 4.82 -18.26
N ARG A 26 5.44 4.27 -17.41
CA ARG A 26 6.33 3.16 -17.71
C ARG A 26 5.88 1.82 -17.09
N TYR A 27 4.64 1.75 -16.61
CA TYR A 27 4.10 0.56 -15.95
C TYR A 27 4.02 -0.64 -16.90
N GLU A 28 4.91 -1.62 -16.71
CA GLU A 28 5.04 -2.77 -17.59
C GLU A 28 5.74 -3.96 -16.92
N TYR A 29 5.15 -5.15 -17.03
CA TYR A 29 5.77 -6.39 -16.52
C TYR A 29 6.28 -7.34 -17.62
N SER A 30 6.14 -6.98 -18.91
CA SER A 30 6.37 -7.87 -20.07
C SER A 30 7.72 -8.62 -20.07
N SER A 31 8.76 -8.02 -19.51
CA SER A 31 10.11 -8.57 -19.41
C SER A 31 10.62 -8.49 -17.97
N LEU A 32 11.71 -9.20 -17.65
CA LEU A 32 12.34 -9.10 -16.33
C LEU A 32 12.85 -7.69 -16.03
N GLU A 33 13.42 -7.02 -17.04
CA GLU A 33 13.95 -5.66 -16.91
C GLU A 33 12.84 -4.65 -16.64
N THR A 34 11.78 -4.68 -17.45
CA THR A 34 10.62 -3.78 -17.28
C THR A 34 9.85 -4.07 -15.99
N ALA A 35 9.71 -5.34 -15.60
CA ALA A 35 9.12 -5.74 -14.33
C ALA A 35 9.92 -5.21 -13.12
N ALA A 36 11.26 -5.29 -13.17
CA ALA A 36 12.12 -4.76 -12.11
C ALA A 36 11.98 -3.24 -12.01
N ALA A 37 12.04 -2.53 -13.15
CA ALA A 37 11.84 -1.09 -13.20
C ALA A 37 10.45 -0.66 -12.69
N THR A 38 9.40 -1.40 -13.05
CA THR A 38 8.03 -1.13 -12.57
C THR A 38 7.92 -1.32 -11.06
N ASN A 39 8.49 -2.40 -10.52
CA ASN A 39 8.54 -2.62 -9.08
C ASN A 39 9.30 -1.52 -8.35
N ASP A 40 10.48 -1.13 -8.83
CA ASP A 40 11.29 -0.08 -8.21
C ASP A 40 10.51 1.25 -8.16
N MET A 41 9.91 1.65 -9.28
CA MET A 41 9.08 2.86 -9.36
C MET A 41 7.90 2.83 -8.38
N LEU A 42 7.20 1.69 -8.26
CA LEU A 42 6.09 1.56 -7.31
C LEU A 42 6.56 1.63 -5.87
N HIS A 43 7.66 0.97 -5.52
CA HIS A 43 8.20 1.00 -4.17
C HIS A 43 8.68 2.40 -3.80
N GLU A 44 9.36 3.10 -4.70
CA GLU A 44 9.74 4.51 -4.51
C GLU A 44 8.52 5.38 -4.25
N PHE A 45 7.44 5.18 -5.02
CA PHE A 45 6.18 5.87 -4.80
C PHE A 45 5.57 5.54 -3.43
N PHE A 46 5.48 4.27 -3.04
CA PHE A 46 4.92 3.85 -1.75
C PHE A 46 5.74 4.41 -0.58
N VAL A 47 7.07 4.30 -0.62
CA VAL A 47 7.96 4.85 0.40
C VAL A 47 7.77 6.36 0.53
N LYS A 48 7.67 7.08 -0.59
CA LYS A 48 7.42 8.52 -0.57
C LYS A 48 6.08 8.85 0.09
N LYS A 49 5.00 8.16 -0.27
CA LYS A 49 3.68 8.40 0.32
C LYS A 49 3.63 8.07 1.82
N LEU A 50 4.31 7.01 2.25
CA LEU A 50 4.44 6.68 3.67
C LEU A 50 5.27 7.70 4.44
N HIS A 51 6.31 8.28 3.82
CA HIS A 51 7.04 9.41 4.39
C HIS A 51 6.13 10.63 4.56
N ASP A 52 5.37 10.99 3.53
CA ASP A 52 4.40 12.10 3.60
C ASP A 52 3.36 11.85 4.72
N ALA A 53 2.90 10.61 4.89
CA ALA A 53 1.97 10.24 5.95
C ALA A 53 2.59 10.38 7.35
N LYS A 54 3.84 9.93 7.51
CA LYS A 54 4.59 10.06 8.76
C LYS A 54 4.74 11.52 9.17
N ASP A 55 5.09 12.40 8.24
CA ASP A 55 5.25 13.83 8.49
C ASP A 55 3.92 14.47 8.91
N LYS A 56 2.81 14.10 8.26
CA LYS A 56 1.46 14.56 8.67
C LYS A 56 1.11 14.09 10.08
N VAL A 57 1.38 12.84 10.43
CA VAL A 57 1.15 12.33 11.80
C VAL A 57 2.05 13.04 12.81
N PHE A 58 3.28 13.38 12.44
CA PHE A 58 4.16 14.18 13.29
C PHE A 58 3.58 15.57 13.57
N HIS A 59 3.02 16.25 12.57
CA HIS A 59 2.34 17.53 12.76
C HIS A 59 1.09 17.40 13.63
N LEU A 60 0.29 16.34 13.44
CA LEU A 60 -0.83 16.03 14.34
C LEU A 60 -0.39 15.86 15.79
N LEU A 61 0.73 15.16 16.03
CA LEU A 61 1.31 15.00 17.36
C LEU A 61 1.68 16.35 17.96
N GLN A 62 2.44 17.18 17.25
CA GLN A 62 2.85 18.51 17.73
C GLN A 62 1.65 19.37 18.09
N ASN A 63 0.67 19.46 17.20
CA ASN A 63 -0.54 20.24 17.41
C ASN A 63 -1.35 19.69 18.60
N SER A 64 -1.45 18.36 18.76
CA SER A 64 -2.15 17.76 19.91
C SER A 64 -1.52 18.15 21.26
N TYR A 65 -0.19 18.24 21.31
CA TYR A 65 0.53 18.70 22.50
C TYR A 65 0.27 20.18 22.80
N GLU A 66 0.33 21.04 21.78
CA GLU A 66 0.06 22.48 21.89
C GLU A 66 -1.37 22.76 22.34
N LEU A 67 -2.33 21.97 21.86
CA LEU A 67 -3.75 22.05 22.21
C LEU A 67 -4.10 21.32 23.52
N HIS A 68 -3.10 20.78 24.23
CA HIS A 68 -3.26 20.04 25.49
C HIS A 68 -4.14 18.77 25.41
N GLN A 69 -4.29 18.17 24.22
CA GLN A 69 -5.02 16.91 23.99
C GLN A 69 -4.10 15.69 24.19
N LYS A 70 -3.57 15.54 25.41
CA LYS A 70 -2.56 14.52 25.76
C LYS A 70 -3.04 13.09 25.56
N GLU A 71 -4.35 12.87 25.57
CA GLU A 71 -5.00 11.59 25.31
C GLU A 71 -4.80 11.08 23.88
N LEU A 72 -4.59 11.97 22.90
CA LEU A 72 -4.33 11.57 21.50
C LEU A 72 -2.87 11.18 21.27
N THR A 73 -1.96 11.66 22.12
CA THR A 73 -0.52 11.46 21.96
C THR A 73 -0.13 9.97 21.86
N PRO A 74 -0.60 9.06 22.74
CA PRO A 74 -0.23 7.64 22.65
C PRO A 74 -0.68 7.00 21.33
N GLU A 75 -1.91 7.28 20.90
CA GLU A 75 -2.49 6.70 19.68
C GLU A 75 -1.80 7.21 18.41
N LEU A 76 -1.54 8.52 18.33
CA LEU A 76 -0.80 9.10 17.21
C LEU A 76 0.67 8.66 17.19
N THR A 77 1.29 8.43 18.36
CA THR A 77 2.65 7.89 18.45
C THR A 77 2.68 6.45 17.92
N LYS A 78 1.66 5.65 18.26
CA LYS A 78 1.51 4.29 17.76
C LYS A 78 1.31 4.27 16.24
N LEU A 79 0.39 5.09 15.72
CA LEU A 79 0.18 5.21 14.28
C LEU A 79 1.47 5.60 13.54
N ARG A 80 2.24 6.55 14.07
CA ARG A 80 3.54 6.93 13.50
C ARG A 80 4.52 5.75 13.48
N LEU A 81 4.58 4.96 14.54
CA LEU A 81 5.43 3.78 14.62
C LEU A 81 4.99 2.70 13.63
N ASP A 82 3.69 2.47 13.49
CA ASP A 82 3.11 1.52 12.53
C ASP A 82 3.49 1.93 11.09
N ILE A 83 3.44 3.24 10.76
CA ILE A 83 3.90 3.78 9.46
C ILE A 83 5.40 3.55 9.27
N ASP A 84 6.22 3.76 10.31
CA ASP A 84 7.67 3.58 10.23
C ASP A 84 8.05 2.12 9.97
N ILE A 85 7.44 1.20 10.72
CA ILE A 85 7.64 -0.25 10.53
C ILE A 85 7.25 -0.64 9.10
N PHE A 86 6.06 -0.21 8.65
CA PHE A 86 5.61 -0.53 7.30
C PHE A 86 6.51 0.09 6.21
N SER A 87 6.96 1.34 6.39
CA SER A 87 7.88 1.99 5.47
C SER A 87 9.19 1.21 5.32
N ASP A 88 9.73 0.71 6.44
CA ASP A 88 10.94 -0.11 6.43
C ASP A 88 10.70 -1.46 5.73
N GLU A 89 9.56 -2.10 5.94
CA GLU A 89 9.19 -3.31 5.19
C GLU A 89 9.12 -3.06 3.68
N VAL A 90 8.48 -1.96 3.25
CA VAL A 90 8.44 -1.59 1.83
C VAL A 90 9.85 -1.37 1.28
N LYS A 91 10.77 -0.76 2.05
CA LYS A 91 12.16 -0.56 1.58
C LYS A 91 12.93 -1.86 1.37
N MET A 92 12.55 -2.96 2.03
CA MET A 92 13.32 -4.21 1.97
C MET A 92 13.21 -4.96 0.63
N LYS A 93 12.47 -4.44 -0.37
CA LYS A 93 12.41 -4.90 -1.77
C LYS A 93 12.50 -6.42 -1.94
N PHE A 94 11.42 -7.14 -1.66
CA PHE A 94 11.31 -8.56 -1.96
C PHE A 94 10.46 -8.80 -3.20
N ALA A 95 11.11 -9.03 -4.34
CA ALA A 95 10.43 -9.47 -5.54
C ALA A 95 11.24 -10.51 -6.31
N ASP A 96 10.65 -11.68 -6.47
CA ASP A 96 11.14 -12.74 -7.33
C ASP A 96 10.28 -12.80 -8.59
N LEU A 97 10.65 -11.95 -9.56
CA LEU A 97 9.90 -11.63 -10.77
C LEU A 97 9.88 -12.77 -11.82
N ARG A 98 9.72 -14.01 -11.37
CA ARG A 98 9.55 -15.19 -12.22
C ARG A 98 8.29 -15.10 -13.06
N LYS A 99 8.18 -16.01 -14.06
CA LYS A 99 7.02 -16.05 -14.97
C LYS A 99 5.71 -16.16 -14.17
N MET A 100 4.82 -15.21 -14.40
CA MET A 100 3.52 -15.08 -13.74
C MET A 100 2.43 -15.31 -14.78
N GLU A 101 1.43 -16.11 -14.44
CA GLU A 101 0.30 -16.39 -15.34
C GLU A 101 -0.64 -15.18 -15.44
N ASP A 102 -1.41 -15.10 -16.53
CA ASP A 102 -2.37 -14.01 -16.80
C ASP A 102 -3.28 -13.66 -15.61
N GLU A 103 -3.77 -14.67 -14.87
CA GLU A 103 -4.67 -14.47 -13.72
C GLU A 103 -3.97 -13.72 -12.60
N MET A 104 -2.76 -14.15 -12.22
CA MET A 104 -1.96 -13.53 -11.17
C MET A 104 -1.51 -12.12 -11.57
N MET A 105 -1.23 -11.89 -12.86
CA MET A 105 -0.89 -10.56 -13.37
C MET A 105 -2.06 -9.59 -13.23
N ARG A 106 -3.28 -10.04 -13.51
CA ARG A 106 -4.46 -9.18 -13.31
C ARG A 106 -4.65 -8.80 -11.85
N GLU A 107 -4.41 -9.73 -10.93
CA GLU A 107 -4.48 -9.44 -9.48
C GLU A 107 -3.35 -8.52 -9.04
N LEU A 108 -2.11 -8.71 -9.52
CA LEU A 108 -1.00 -7.79 -9.25
C LEU A 108 -1.35 -6.36 -9.68
N MET A 109 -1.91 -6.20 -10.88
CA MET A 109 -2.32 -4.88 -11.37
C MET A 109 -3.44 -4.26 -10.52
N LYS A 110 -4.38 -5.05 -10.02
CA LYS A 110 -5.41 -4.53 -9.12
C LYS A 110 -4.80 -4.07 -7.80
N HIS A 111 -3.94 -4.90 -7.19
CA HIS A 111 -3.24 -4.54 -5.96
C HIS A 111 -2.38 -3.29 -6.12
N ASP A 112 -1.61 -3.20 -7.20
CA ASP A 112 -0.81 -1.99 -7.50
C ASP A 112 -1.70 -0.73 -7.54
N LEU A 113 -2.89 -0.82 -8.14
CA LEU A 113 -3.83 0.29 -8.20
C LEU A 113 -4.48 0.57 -6.84
N GLU A 114 -4.96 -0.46 -6.16
CA GLU A 114 -5.66 -0.34 -4.88
C GLU A 114 -4.75 0.21 -3.77
N ILE A 115 -3.49 -0.23 -3.71
CA ILE A 115 -2.50 0.34 -2.78
C ILE A 115 -2.27 1.81 -3.10
N THR A 116 -2.11 2.15 -4.39
CA THR A 116 -1.91 3.53 -4.84
C THR A 116 -3.08 4.43 -4.42
N GLU A 117 -4.32 4.03 -4.73
CA GLU A 117 -5.52 4.79 -4.39
C GLU A 117 -5.75 4.86 -2.87
N SER A 118 -5.48 3.77 -2.13
CA SER A 118 -5.65 3.75 -0.67
C SER A 118 -4.62 4.61 0.05
N LEU A 119 -3.36 4.65 -0.39
CA LEU A 119 -2.36 5.56 0.15
C LEU A 119 -2.74 7.03 -0.07
N GLU A 120 -3.30 7.37 -1.23
CA GLU A 120 -3.77 8.73 -1.50
C GLU A 120 -4.95 9.12 -0.59
N ARG A 121 -5.96 8.24 -0.46
CA ARG A 121 -7.07 8.46 0.46
C ARG A 121 -6.62 8.59 1.91
N PHE A 122 -5.67 7.76 2.34
CA PHE A 122 -5.12 7.81 3.69
C PHE A 122 -4.45 9.17 3.98
N LEU A 123 -3.71 9.72 3.01
CA LEU A 123 -3.13 11.07 3.14
C LEU A 123 -4.20 12.16 3.22
N GLU A 124 -5.26 12.07 2.41
CA GLU A 124 -6.39 13.01 2.47
C GLU A 124 -7.09 12.97 3.83
N HIS A 125 -7.27 11.78 4.42
CA HIS A 125 -7.85 11.64 5.75
C HIS A 125 -6.92 12.15 6.87
N LEU A 126 -5.60 12.06 6.70
CA LEU A 126 -4.65 12.70 7.61
C LEU A 126 -4.75 14.24 7.54
N ASP A 127 -4.97 14.80 6.35
CA ASP A 127 -5.20 16.24 6.18
C ASP A 127 -6.52 16.68 6.81
N ASP A 128 -7.62 15.95 6.59
CA ASP A 128 -8.91 16.22 7.23
C ASP A 128 -8.82 16.07 8.76
N ALA A 129 -8.07 15.10 9.27
CA ALA A 129 -7.78 14.97 10.70
C ALA A 129 -7.04 16.20 11.24
N HIS A 130 -6.06 16.71 10.50
CA HIS A 130 -5.34 17.92 10.86
C HIS A 130 -6.26 19.14 10.88
N ASP A 131 -7.07 19.33 9.86
CA ASP A 131 -8.01 20.45 9.79
C ASP A 131 -9.06 20.39 10.91
N LYS A 132 -9.56 19.20 11.25
CA LYS A 132 -10.48 19.00 12.39
C LYS A 132 -9.86 19.34 13.74
N LEU A 133 -8.59 18.96 13.93
CA LEU A 133 -7.83 19.30 15.12
C LEU A 133 -7.74 20.81 15.29
N MET A 134 -7.35 21.51 14.21
CA MET A 134 -7.13 22.95 14.21
C MET A 134 -8.43 23.77 14.27
N ALA A 135 -9.50 23.34 13.60
CA ALA A 135 -10.70 24.14 13.43
C ALA A 135 -11.68 24.09 14.61
N SER A 136 -11.61 23.09 15.49
CA SER A 136 -12.72 22.86 16.45
C SER A 136 -12.40 22.07 17.71
N TYR A 137 -11.13 21.70 17.98
CA TYR A 137 -10.81 20.69 19.01
C TYR A 137 -11.65 19.42 18.84
N LYS A 138 -12.07 19.12 17.60
CA LYS A 138 -12.94 17.97 17.33
C LYS A 138 -12.12 16.70 17.55
N PRO A 139 -12.73 15.65 18.13
CA PRO A 139 -12.04 14.38 18.28
C PRO A 139 -11.64 13.86 16.91
N ILE A 140 -10.37 13.49 16.78
CA ILE A 140 -9.84 12.77 15.63
C ILE A 140 -10.08 11.28 15.88
N ASP A 141 -10.54 10.58 14.85
CA ASP A 141 -10.68 9.13 14.89
C ASP A 141 -9.36 8.47 14.45
N VAL A 142 -8.45 8.31 15.40
CA VAL A 142 -7.13 7.69 15.14
C VAL A 142 -7.28 6.19 14.84
N ASP A 143 -8.29 5.53 15.39
CA ASP A 143 -8.56 4.12 15.13
C ASP A 143 -8.95 3.89 13.67
N LYS A 144 -9.75 4.78 13.07
CA LYS A 144 -10.03 4.77 11.63
C LYS A 144 -8.73 4.88 10.81
N LEU A 145 -7.84 5.80 11.15
CA LEU A 145 -6.55 5.96 10.44
C LEU A 145 -5.68 4.71 10.56
N ARG A 146 -5.63 4.08 11.75
CA ARG A 146 -4.90 2.83 11.96
C ARG A 146 -5.51 1.68 11.18
N HIS A 147 -6.85 1.61 11.08
CA HIS A 147 -7.54 0.61 10.27
C HIS A 147 -7.22 0.75 8.78
N GLU A 148 -7.24 1.99 8.26
CA GLU A 148 -6.89 2.26 6.86
C GLU A 148 -5.43 1.89 6.56
N LEU A 149 -4.50 2.21 7.45
CA LEU A 149 -3.11 1.77 7.32
C LEU A 149 -3.00 0.24 7.29
N ALA A 150 -3.72 -0.45 8.18
CA ALA A 150 -3.74 -1.91 8.23
C ALA A 150 -4.27 -2.54 6.92
N GLU A 151 -5.32 -1.97 6.32
CA GLU A 151 -5.82 -2.41 5.01
C GLU A 151 -4.76 -2.25 3.90
N ILE A 152 -4.01 -1.15 3.91
CA ILE A 152 -2.91 -0.93 2.96
C ILE A 152 -1.79 -1.95 3.17
N VAL A 153 -1.45 -2.26 4.42
CA VAL A 153 -0.46 -3.31 4.75
C VAL A 153 -0.91 -4.66 4.22
N ILE A 154 -2.18 -5.03 4.39
CA ILE A 154 -2.74 -6.29 3.85
C ILE A 154 -2.55 -6.34 2.34
N LEU A 155 -2.99 -5.31 1.61
CA LEU A 155 -2.85 -5.23 0.15
C LEU A 155 -1.39 -5.34 -0.28
N PHE A 156 -0.47 -4.68 0.44
CA PHE A 156 0.96 -4.77 0.15
C PHE A 156 1.51 -6.18 0.37
N LYS A 157 1.12 -6.88 1.43
CA LYS A 157 1.55 -8.26 1.69
C LYS A 157 1.01 -9.24 0.64
N GLU A 158 -0.23 -9.05 0.22
CA GLU A 158 -0.83 -9.81 -0.87
C GLU A 158 -0.07 -9.61 -2.19
N ARG A 159 0.27 -8.35 -2.49
CA ARG A 159 1.13 -7.99 -3.62
C ARG A 159 2.51 -8.67 -3.52
N GLU A 160 3.19 -8.57 -2.37
CA GLU A 160 4.49 -9.22 -2.15
C GLU A 160 4.42 -10.73 -2.37
N MET A 161 3.34 -11.38 -1.93
CA MET A 161 3.14 -12.80 -2.14
C MET A 161 3.04 -13.15 -3.64
N ILE A 162 2.28 -12.36 -4.40
CA ILE A 162 2.16 -12.55 -5.86
C ILE A 162 3.53 -12.39 -6.52
N THR A 163 4.34 -11.43 -6.08
CA THR A 163 5.68 -11.18 -6.64
C THR A 163 6.78 -12.09 -6.10
N SER A 164 6.52 -12.94 -5.09
CA SER A 164 7.57 -13.73 -4.41
C SER A 164 7.34 -15.25 -4.40
N LEU A 165 6.11 -15.73 -4.60
CA LEU A 165 5.81 -17.17 -4.50
C LEU A 165 6.30 -17.96 -5.73
N ARG A 166 6.98 -19.10 -5.48
CA ARG A 166 7.31 -20.09 -6.52
C ARG A 166 6.03 -20.72 -7.08
N GLN A 167 5.94 -20.87 -8.42
CA GLN A 167 4.77 -21.34 -9.19
C GLN A 167 4.03 -22.59 -8.63
N ALA A 168 4.67 -23.47 -7.88
CA ALA A 168 4.10 -24.75 -7.47
C ALA A 168 3.04 -24.72 -6.34
N SER A 169 2.71 -23.57 -5.74
CA SER A 169 1.70 -23.52 -4.66
C SER A 169 0.76 -22.31 -4.62
N LEU A 170 0.79 -21.44 -5.63
CA LEU A 170 0.17 -20.11 -5.58
C LEU A 170 -1.30 -20.11 -5.15
N LYS A 171 -2.20 -20.86 -5.79
CA LYS A 171 -3.64 -20.67 -5.56
C LYS A 171 -4.13 -21.10 -4.17
N LYS A 172 -3.62 -22.22 -3.65
CA LYS A 172 -4.01 -22.77 -2.34
C LYS A 172 -3.26 -22.10 -1.18
N THR A 173 -1.99 -21.75 -1.41
CA THR A 173 -1.16 -21.03 -0.43
C THR A 173 -1.61 -19.57 -0.31
N TYR A 174 -1.95 -18.90 -1.42
CA TYR A 174 -2.42 -17.51 -1.41
C TYR A 174 -3.73 -17.37 -0.64
N SER A 175 -4.77 -18.15 -0.98
CA SER A 175 -6.06 -18.05 -0.27
C SER A 175 -5.98 -18.39 1.21
N ARG A 176 -5.09 -19.32 1.61
CA ARG A 176 -4.85 -19.65 3.02
C ARG A 176 -4.10 -18.51 3.73
N MET A 177 -3.06 -17.98 3.11
CA MET A 177 -2.24 -16.93 3.71
C MET A 177 -2.93 -15.57 3.74
N SER A 178 -3.74 -15.18 2.74
CA SER A 178 -4.62 -14.00 2.85
C SER A 178 -5.50 -14.08 4.09
N LYS A 179 -6.14 -15.24 4.32
CA LYS A 179 -6.94 -15.46 5.53
C LYS A 179 -6.11 -15.35 6.82
N GLU A 180 -4.92 -15.95 6.85
CA GLU A 180 -4.03 -15.86 8.01
C GLU A 180 -3.52 -14.42 8.26
N ILE A 181 -3.32 -13.62 7.20
CA ILE A 181 -2.92 -12.22 7.29
C ILE A 181 -4.09 -11.38 7.82
N GLU A 182 -5.28 -11.55 7.26
CA GLU A 182 -6.51 -10.90 7.74
C GLU A 182 -6.80 -11.22 9.21
N GLU A 183 -6.60 -12.47 9.64
CA GLU A 183 -6.79 -12.90 11.02
C GLU A 183 -5.74 -12.33 11.98
N LYS A 184 -4.48 -12.17 11.54
CA LYS A 184 -3.40 -11.63 12.38
C LYS A 184 -3.42 -10.10 12.49
N ILE A 185 -3.91 -9.40 11.47
CA ILE A 185 -3.94 -7.93 11.44
C ILE A 185 -5.22 -7.38 12.10
N ARG A 186 -6.27 -8.20 12.29
CA ARG A 186 -7.51 -7.84 13.01
C ARG A 186 -7.44 -7.99 14.55
N LEU A 187 -6.30 -8.38 15.12
CA LEU A 187 -6.06 -8.48 16.57
C LEU A 187 -5.15 -7.35 17.06
#